data_AF-A0A9D6NB40-F1
#
_entry.id   AF-A0A9D6NB40-F1
#
_cell.length_a   1.000
_cell.length_b   1.000
_cell.length_c   1.000
_cell.angle_alpha   90.00
_cell.angle_beta   90.00
_cell.angle_gamma   90.00
#
_symmetry.space_group_name_H-M   'P 1'
#
loop_
_entity.id
_entity.type
_entity.pdbx_description
1 polymer ?
#
loop_
_entity_poly.entity_id
_entity_poly.type
_entity_poly.pdbx_seq_one_letter_code
_entity_poly.pdbx_strand_id
1 'polypeptide(L)'
;MNQSLEEVFGQGIVPLLRSGSGVSGVTPSRAHPTAIQVRGNAGNNRFDVTGTPDDDQFRVEATPGRDRIELDGEAGTDRVTFVPNGQDCRFTDSEGRELYQHGSGGTEVRIKSIEDLHIEDGGRSTR
;
A
#
# COMPACT_ATOMS: atom_id res chain seq x y z
N MET A 1 -6.83 9.62 -17.15
CA MET A 1 -8.08 9.59 -16.35
C MET A 1 -7.67 9.31 -14.92
N ASN A 2 -7.61 10.34 -14.08
CA ASN A 2 -7.25 10.22 -12.67
C ASN A 2 -8.53 9.85 -11.92
N GLN A 3 -8.58 8.65 -11.36
CA GLN A 3 -9.64 8.27 -10.44
C GLN A 3 -9.11 8.51 -9.02
N SER A 4 -9.38 9.70 -8.51
CA SER A 4 -9.31 10.04 -7.08
C SER A 4 -10.68 9.73 -6.48
N LEU A 5 -10.72 8.88 -5.46
CA LEU A 5 -11.94 8.54 -4.73
C LEU A 5 -11.90 9.28 -3.37
N GLU A 6 -12.52 10.44 -3.30
CA GLU A 6 -12.96 11.13 -2.05
C GLU A 6 -14.39 10.62 -1.73
N GLU A 7 -14.97 10.54 -0.54
CA GLU A 7 -14.78 11.06 0.83
C GLU A 7 -15.89 10.41 1.68
N VAL A 8 -15.71 10.11 2.98
CA VAL A 8 -16.83 10.09 3.95
C VAL A 8 -16.37 10.62 5.31
N PHE A 9 -16.90 11.78 5.68
CA PHE A 9 -16.75 12.41 6.99
C PHE A 9 -17.26 11.52 8.13
N GLY A 10 -16.44 11.41 9.18
CA GLY A 10 -16.85 10.94 10.50
C GLY A 10 -16.80 9.42 10.67
N GLN A 11 -15.88 8.95 11.51
CA GLN A 11 -15.59 7.54 11.86
C GLN A 11 -14.71 6.83 10.81
N GLY A 12 -13.38 6.93 10.96
CA GLY A 12 -12.38 6.03 10.36
C GLY A 12 -12.60 5.69 8.88
N ILE A 13 -12.36 6.66 7.99
CA ILE A 13 -12.42 6.44 6.55
C ILE A 13 -11.26 5.53 6.14
N VAL A 14 -11.58 4.39 5.53
CA VAL A 14 -10.59 3.59 4.80
C VAL A 14 -10.62 4.02 3.34
N PRO A 15 -9.73 4.92 2.87
CA PRO A 15 -9.64 5.16 1.44
C PRO A 15 -9.25 3.85 0.74
N LEU A 16 -10.15 3.33 -0.08
CA LEU A 16 -9.92 2.14 -0.90
C LEU A 16 -9.51 2.56 -2.30
N LEU A 17 -8.24 2.41 -2.63
CA LEU A 17 -7.75 2.63 -3.99
C LEU A 17 -8.08 1.42 -4.86
N ARG A 18 -8.84 1.65 -5.93
CA ARG A 18 -9.07 0.70 -7.02
C ARG A 18 -8.60 1.35 -8.32
N SER A 19 -7.47 0.89 -8.86
CA SER A 19 -7.02 1.36 -10.17
C SER A 19 -7.76 0.60 -11.27
N GLY A 20 -8.39 1.32 -12.19
CA GLY A 20 -8.69 0.83 -13.53
C GLY A 20 -7.66 1.40 -14.50
N SER A 21 -6.77 0.58 -15.06
CA SER A 21 -5.77 0.96 -16.07
C SER A 21 -5.28 2.42 -15.98
N GLY A 22 -4.60 2.78 -14.89
CA GLY A 22 -4.12 4.15 -14.67
C GLY A 22 -3.49 4.36 -13.29
N VAL A 23 -2.71 5.43 -13.15
CA VAL A 23 -2.16 5.86 -11.86
C VAL A 23 -3.28 6.32 -10.93
N SER A 24 -3.32 5.83 -9.69
CA SER A 24 -4.27 6.28 -8.68
C SER A 24 -3.48 6.76 -7.46
N GLY A 25 -3.71 8.01 -7.06
CA GLY A 25 -3.04 8.62 -5.92
C GLY A 25 -4.02 9.15 -4.89
N VAL A 26 -3.70 8.97 -3.61
CA VAL A 26 -4.53 9.39 -2.48
C VAL A 26 -3.66 10.07 -1.43
N THR A 27 -4.18 11.18 -0.90
CA THR A 27 -3.67 11.89 0.27
C THR A 27 -4.87 12.12 1.20
N PRO A 28 -4.94 11.49 2.39
CA PRO A 28 -6.06 11.67 3.29
C PRO A 28 -6.13 13.09 3.86
N SER A 29 -7.34 13.60 4.10
CA SER A 29 -7.55 14.86 4.81
C SER A 29 -7.56 14.62 6.34
N ARG A 30 -6.38 14.74 6.94
CA ARG A 30 -6.03 15.05 8.35
C ARG A 30 -7.07 14.75 9.46
N ALA A 31 -6.71 13.83 10.37
CA ALA A 31 -6.73 13.97 11.86
C ALA A 31 -6.94 12.67 12.68
N HIS A 32 -6.82 11.48 12.10
CA HIS A 32 -7.00 10.21 12.82
C HIS A 32 -6.14 9.12 12.19
N PRO A 33 -5.79 8.03 12.92
CA PRO A 33 -5.06 6.94 12.31
C PRO A 33 -5.79 6.45 11.07
N THR A 34 -5.16 6.67 9.92
CA THR A 34 -5.81 6.47 8.63
C THR A 34 -5.50 5.06 8.16
N ALA A 35 -6.55 4.25 8.08
CA ALA A 35 -6.41 2.92 7.51
C ALA A 35 -6.52 3.02 5.99
N ILE A 36 -5.43 2.92 5.23
CA ILE A 36 -5.45 3.09 3.77
C ILE A 36 -5.41 1.73 3.09
N GLN A 37 -6.40 1.38 2.28
CA GLN A 37 -6.43 0.09 1.57
C GLN A 37 -6.10 0.25 0.08
N VAL A 38 -5.08 -0.47 -0.39
CA VAL A 38 -4.68 -0.49 -1.81
C VAL A 38 -4.98 -1.85 -2.40
N ARG A 39 -5.81 -1.87 -3.46
CA ARG A 39 -6.13 -3.09 -4.18
C ARG A 39 -6.13 -2.85 -5.69
N GLY A 40 -5.24 -3.55 -6.39
CA GLY A 40 -5.21 -3.60 -7.84
C GLY A 40 -6.44 -4.27 -8.45
N ASN A 41 -6.51 -4.23 -9.78
CA ASN A 41 -7.39 -5.09 -10.55
C ASN A 41 -6.52 -6.01 -11.43
N ALA A 42 -7.14 -6.85 -12.27
CA ALA A 42 -6.35 -7.64 -13.22
C ALA A 42 -5.59 -6.70 -14.18
N GLY A 43 -4.27 -6.83 -14.27
CA GLY A 43 -3.43 -6.01 -15.15
C GLY A 43 -2.19 -5.46 -14.44
N ASN A 44 -1.60 -4.39 -14.99
CA ASN A 44 -0.47 -3.72 -14.34
C ASN A 44 -0.97 -2.36 -13.82
N ASN A 45 -1.11 -2.22 -12.51
CA ASN A 45 -1.55 -0.98 -11.88
C ASN A 45 -0.37 -0.17 -11.35
N ARG A 46 -0.58 1.14 -11.20
CA ARG A 46 0.34 1.99 -10.45
C ARG A 46 -0.40 2.78 -9.39
N PHE A 47 0.11 2.77 -8.17
CA PHE A 47 -0.44 3.44 -7.02
C PHE A 47 0.63 4.30 -6.36
N ASP A 48 0.27 5.54 -6.02
CA ASP A 48 1.11 6.47 -5.29
C ASP A 48 0.31 6.95 -4.07
N VAL A 49 0.64 6.43 -2.89
CA VAL A 49 -0.12 6.66 -1.66
C VAL A 49 0.74 7.40 -0.67
N THR A 50 0.22 8.54 -0.20
CA THR A 50 0.84 9.33 0.85
C THR A 50 -0.09 9.35 2.05
N GLY A 51 0.45 9.04 3.21
CA GLY A 51 -0.21 9.12 4.50
C GLY A 51 -0.40 10.57 4.96
N THR A 52 -0.47 10.74 6.27
CA THR A 52 -0.60 12.00 6.97
C THR A 52 0.50 12.12 8.02
N PRO A 53 0.69 13.29 8.64
CA PRO A 53 1.64 13.45 9.74
C PRO A 53 1.25 12.76 11.08
N ASP A 54 0.28 11.86 11.06
CA ASP A 54 -0.23 11.10 12.21
C ASP A 54 -0.03 9.58 11.94
N ASP A 55 -0.11 8.72 12.96
CA ASP A 55 0.10 7.26 12.83
C ASP A 55 -0.83 6.58 11.80
N ASP A 56 -0.32 6.09 10.68
CA ASP A 56 -1.11 5.47 9.62
C ASP A 56 -1.04 3.94 9.56
N GLN A 57 -2.09 3.33 9.02
CA GLN A 57 -2.17 1.89 8.78
C GLN A 57 -2.47 1.60 7.32
N PHE A 58 -1.45 1.24 6.56
CA PHE A 58 -1.60 0.83 5.17
C PHE A 58 -1.92 -0.66 5.09
N ARG A 59 -2.90 -1.04 4.28
CA ARG A 59 -3.20 -2.43 3.93
C ARG A 59 -3.12 -2.60 2.43
N VAL A 60 -2.18 -3.42 1.98
CA VAL A 60 -1.94 -3.64 0.56
C VAL A 60 -2.20 -5.10 0.22
N GLU A 61 -3.05 -5.34 -0.77
CA GLU A 61 -3.36 -6.69 -1.25
C GLU A 61 -2.78 -6.87 -2.64
N ALA A 62 -1.93 -7.89 -2.82
CA ALA A 62 -1.46 -8.24 -4.14
C ALA A 62 -2.60 -8.79 -4.99
N THR A 63 -2.61 -8.41 -6.25
CA THR A 63 -3.55 -8.89 -7.26
C THR A 63 -2.81 -9.45 -8.46
N PRO A 64 -3.46 -10.31 -9.27
CA PRO A 64 -2.82 -10.85 -10.48
C PRO A 64 -2.40 -9.73 -11.43
N GLY A 65 -1.08 -9.59 -11.64
CA GLY A 65 -0.55 -8.42 -12.30
C GLY A 65 0.92 -8.14 -12.02
N ARG A 66 1.44 -7.07 -12.63
CA ARG A 66 2.68 -6.41 -12.20
C ARG A 66 2.34 -5.01 -11.73
N ASP A 67 1.91 -4.93 -10.47
CA ASP A 67 1.54 -3.66 -9.87
C ASP A 67 2.77 -2.94 -9.34
N ARG A 68 2.74 -1.61 -9.35
CA ARG A 68 3.76 -0.77 -8.73
C ARG A 68 3.11 0.14 -7.71
N ILE A 69 3.52 0.03 -6.46
CA ILE A 69 2.91 0.74 -5.34
C ILE A 69 4.00 1.53 -4.64
N GLU A 70 3.86 2.84 -4.56
CA GLU A 70 4.73 3.70 -3.76
C GLU A 70 3.92 4.15 -2.53
N LEU A 71 4.40 3.84 -1.33
CA LEU A 71 3.80 4.21 -0.06
C LEU A 71 4.75 5.16 0.69
N ASP A 72 4.23 6.29 1.15
CA ASP A 72 4.94 7.25 2.00
C ASP A 72 4.09 7.51 3.25
N GLY A 73 4.56 7.11 4.43
CA GLY A 73 3.84 7.37 5.70
C GLY A 73 3.93 8.82 6.17
N GLU A 74 4.80 9.63 5.57
CA GLU A 74 5.17 10.96 6.09
C GLU A 74 5.83 10.91 7.49
N ALA A 75 5.13 11.36 8.52
CA ALA A 75 5.64 11.48 9.88
C ALA A 75 4.62 10.83 10.81
N GLY A 76 5.07 10.10 11.82
CA GLY A 76 4.17 9.31 12.65
C GLY A 76 4.81 7.98 12.98
N THR A 77 4.03 7.06 13.53
CA THR A 77 4.37 5.64 13.60
C THR A 77 3.47 4.88 12.64
N ASP A 78 3.99 4.64 11.45
CA ASP A 78 3.24 4.09 10.34
C ASP A 78 3.48 2.59 10.20
N ARG A 79 2.42 1.90 9.79
CA ARG A 79 2.43 0.46 9.64
C ARG A 79 1.86 0.03 8.30
N VAL A 80 2.59 -0.82 7.60
CA VAL A 80 2.10 -1.57 6.44
C VAL A 80 1.75 -2.99 6.82
N THR A 81 0.56 -3.42 6.46
CA THR A 81 0.17 -4.83 6.36
C THR A 81 0.04 -5.20 4.89
N PHE A 82 0.84 -6.15 4.42
CA PHE A 82 0.74 -6.67 3.07
C PHE A 82 0.23 -8.09 3.01
N VAL A 83 -0.71 -8.34 2.09
CA VAL A 83 -1.29 -9.65 1.85
C VAL A 83 -0.90 -10.11 0.44
N PRO A 84 0.08 -11.00 0.28
CA PRO A 84 0.52 -11.47 -1.03
C PRO A 84 -0.54 -12.29 -1.78
N ASN A 85 -1.52 -12.88 -1.10
CA ASN A 85 -2.56 -13.73 -1.73
C ASN A 85 -1.98 -14.82 -2.67
N GLY A 86 -0.79 -15.33 -2.36
CA GLY A 86 -0.06 -16.29 -3.21
C GLY A 86 0.45 -15.74 -4.55
N GLN A 87 0.50 -14.41 -4.70
CA GLN A 87 1.12 -13.73 -5.84
C GLN A 87 2.58 -13.41 -5.54
N ASP A 88 3.40 -13.38 -6.59
CA ASP A 88 4.78 -12.92 -6.48
C ASP A 88 4.79 -11.41 -6.15
N CYS A 89 5.69 -11.01 -5.25
CA CYS A 89 5.84 -9.62 -4.86
C CYS A 89 7.25 -9.26 -4.39
N ARG A 90 7.54 -7.97 -4.37
CA ARG A 90 8.81 -7.42 -3.91
C ARG A 90 8.59 -6.12 -3.14
N PHE A 91 9.21 -6.02 -1.97
CA PHE A 91 9.21 -4.84 -1.12
C PHE A 91 10.59 -4.20 -1.15
N THR A 92 10.61 -2.89 -1.36
CA THR A 92 11.84 -2.10 -1.32
C THR A 92 11.65 -0.88 -0.44
N ASP A 93 12.74 -0.40 0.14
CA ASP A 93 12.74 0.88 0.84
C ASP A 93 12.91 2.07 -0.14
N SER A 94 12.95 3.28 0.41
CA SER A 94 13.17 4.51 -0.35
C SER A 94 14.54 4.58 -1.04
N GLU A 95 15.52 3.76 -0.65
CA GLU A 95 16.84 3.65 -1.28
C GLU A 95 16.87 2.53 -2.35
N GLY A 96 15.78 1.78 -2.49
CA GLY A 96 15.67 0.64 -3.39
C GLY A 96 16.25 -0.66 -2.84
N ARG A 97 16.56 -0.73 -1.53
CA ARG A 97 17.00 -1.96 -0.87
C ARG A 97 15.80 -2.86 -0.66
N GLU A 98 15.98 -4.15 -0.95
CA GLU A 98 14.93 -5.14 -0.78
C GLU A 98 14.70 -5.44 0.71
N LEU A 99 13.44 -5.32 1.13
CA LEU A 99 12.99 -5.63 2.49
C LEU A 99 12.34 -7.02 2.55
N TYR A 100 11.64 -7.40 1.48
CA TYR A 100 10.95 -8.69 1.38
C TYR A 100 10.77 -9.06 -0.09
N GLN A 101 10.85 -10.35 -0.41
CA GLN A 101 10.53 -10.88 -1.72
C GLN A 101 9.81 -12.22 -1.58
N HIS A 102 8.74 -12.39 -2.35
CA HIS A 102 8.03 -13.64 -2.52
C HIS A 102 7.97 -13.98 -4.01
N GLY A 103 8.41 -15.18 -4.39
CA GLY A 103 8.44 -15.60 -5.79
C GLY A 103 9.52 -14.93 -6.63
N SER A 104 9.31 -14.83 -7.95
CA SER A 104 10.34 -14.37 -8.91
C SER A 104 10.04 -12.99 -9.54
N GLY A 105 9.04 -12.24 -9.04
CA GLY A 105 8.64 -10.96 -9.62
C GLY A 105 7.27 -10.47 -9.15
N GLY A 106 6.49 -9.83 -10.01
CA GLY A 106 5.08 -9.47 -9.72
C GLY A 106 4.89 -8.04 -9.22
N THR A 107 4.17 -7.88 -8.12
CA THR A 107 3.84 -6.57 -7.53
C THR A 107 5.05 -6.00 -6.80
N GLU A 108 5.50 -4.82 -7.20
CA GLU A 108 6.57 -4.07 -6.57
C GLU A 108 5.98 -3.00 -5.63
N VAL A 109 6.30 -3.10 -4.34
CA VAL A 109 5.92 -2.12 -3.33
C VAL A 109 7.18 -1.41 -2.84
N ARG A 110 7.19 -0.10 -2.90
CA ARG A 110 8.22 0.75 -2.34
C ARG A 110 7.65 1.47 -1.13
N ILE A 111 8.29 1.33 0.02
CA ILE A 111 7.88 1.98 1.25
C ILE A 111 8.88 3.06 1.66
N LYS A 112 8.37 4.18 2.15
CA LYS A 112 9.15 5.32 2.62
C LYS A 112 8.49 5.87 3.89
N SER A 113 9.31 6.18 4.89
CA SER A 113 8.82 6.68 6.18
C SER A 113 7.73 5.77 6.76
N ILE A 114 8.02 4.47 6.84
CA ILE A 114 7.13 3.48 7.45
C ILE A 114 7.97 2.64 8.40
N GLU A 115 7.56 2.60 9.66
CA GLU A 115 8.31 2.01 10.76
C GLU A 115 8.08 0.50 10.90
N ASP A 116 6.89 0.01 10.55
CA ASP A 116 6.52 -1.41 10.70
C ASP A 116 6.00 -2.00 9.37
N LEU A 117 6.62 -3.10 8.93
CA LEU A 117 6.16 -3.89 7.79
C LEU A 117 5.75 -5.29 8.27
N HIS A 118 4.46 -5.61 8.14
CA HIS A 118 3.90 -6.92 8.42
C HIS A 118 3.45 -7.58 7.11
N ILE A 119 3.94 -8.79 6.85
CA ILE A 119 3.45 -9.64 5.75
C ILE A 119 2.50 -10.73 6.27
N GLU A 120 1.23 -10.68 5.86
CA GLU A 120 0.20 -11.70 6.09
C GLU A 120 0.20 -12.73 4.95
N ASP A 121 1.31 -13.46 4.80
CA ASP A 121 1.36 -14.64 3.93
C ASP A 121 0.79 -15.82 4.72
N GLY A 122 -0.39 -16.33 4.34
CA GLY A 122 -1.27 -17.27 5.07
C GLY A 122 -0.66 -18.61 5.54
N GLY A 123 0.43 -18.55 6.30
CA GLY A 123 1.25 -19.67 6.76
C GLY A 123 2.63 -19.27 7.30
N ARG A 124 3.14 -18.06 7.04
CA ARG A 124 4.41 -17.56 7.62
C ARG A 124 4.35 -16.06 7.92
N SER A 125 3.96 -15.70 9.15
CA SER A 125 4.34 -14.40 9.71
C SER A 125 5.86 -14.35 9.80
N THR A 126 6.48 -13.48 9.00
CA THR A 126 7.83 -13.00 9.30
C THR A 126 7.66 -11.70 10.08
N ARG A 127 8.31 -11.65 11.24
CA ARG A 127 8.23 -10.58 12.24
C ARG A 127 9.56 -9.88 12.32
#